data_AF-A0A950K1Y3-F1
#
_entry.id   AF-A0A950K1Y3-F1
#
_cell.length_a   1.000
_cell.length_b   1.000
_cell.length_c   1.000
_cell.angle_alpha   90.00
_cell.angle_beta   90.00
_cell.angle_gamma   90.00
#
_symmetry.space_group_name_H-M   'P 1'
#
loop_
_entity.id
_entity.type
_entity.pdbx_description
1 polymer ?
#
loop_
_entity_poly.entity_id
_entity_poly.type
_entity_poly.pdbx_seq_one_letter_code
_entity_poly.pdbx_strand_id
1 'polypeptide(L)'
;MILACPFCQAKADPAAVQCASCGKTMSRACPACAETIAATSTTCKYCGEAVPALREPAATKLPPGIVFLEEQPRKSCCGAGRSMFWVLVLALAGFCAYSAVRGKIACRQMQERQHISAPATTPKDF
;
A
#
# COMPACT_ATOMS: atom_id res chain seq x y z
N MET A 1 4.60 -26.54 -26.98
CA MET A 1 3.13 -26.63 -27.02
C MET A 1 2.60 -25.58 -26.05
N ILE A 2 1.75 -24.65 -26.51
CA ILE A 2 1.21 -23.59 -25.66
C ILE A 2 -0.13 -24.09 -25.13
N LEU A 3 -0.28 -24.25 -23.81
CA LEU A 3 -1.58 -24.49 -23.20
C LEU A 3 -2.27 -23.14 -22.94
N ALA A 4 -3.56 -23.05 -23.25
CA ALA A 4 -4.40 -21.90 -22.91
C ALA A 4 -5.21 -22.22 -21.65
N CYS A 5 -5.37 -21.22 -20.77
CA CYS A 5 -6.22 -21.34 -19.59
C CYS A 5 -7.69 -21.54 -20.01
N PRO A 6 -8.40 -22.56 -19.52
CA PRO A 6 -9.81 -22.77 -19.90
C PRO A 6 -10.75 -21.67 -19.38
N PHE A 7 -10.34 -20.91 -18.36
CA PHE A 7 -11.16 -19.86 -17.75
C PHE A 7 -11.02 -18.49 -18.41
N CYS A 8 -9.81 -18.11 -18.81
CA CYS A 8 -9.52 -16.78 -19.34
C CYS A 8 -8.82 -16.78 -20.71
N GLN A 9 -8.55 -17.96 -21.27
CA GLN A 9 -7.87 -18.17 -22.55
C GLN A 9 -6.45 -17.57 -22.65
N ALA A 10 -5.91 -17.05 -21.54
CA ALA A 10 -4.56 -16.56 -21.49
C ALA A 10 -3.55 -17.69 -21.62
N LYS A 11 -2.34 -17.33 -22.06
CA LYS A 11 -1.19 -18.25 -22.15
C LYS A 11 -0.89 -18.80 -20.76
N ALA A 12 -0.99 -20.12 -20.60
CA ALA A 12 -0.80 -20.79 -19.34
C ALA A 12 0.41 -21.73 -19.40
N ASP A 13 1.20 -21.70 -18.33
CA ASP A 13 2.24 -22.69 -18.14
C ASP A 13 1.58 -23.99 -17.62
N PRO A 14 1.78 -25.14 -18.29
CA PRO A 14 1.19 -26.41 -17.86
C PRO A 14 1.71 -26.89 -16.50
N ALA A 15 2.86 -26.38 -16.03
CA ALA A 15 3.40 -26.67 -14.70
C ALA A 15 2.86 -25.72 -13.61
N ALA A 16 2.18 -24.64 -13.97
CA ALA A 16 1.65 -23.69 -13.00
C ALA A 16 0.33 -24.19 -12.38
N VAL A 17 0.29 -24.23 -11.04
CA VAL A 17 -0.90 -24.61 -10.26
C VAL A 17 -2.02 -23.57 -10.37
N GLN A 18 -1.67 -22.30 -10.59
CA GLN A 18 -2.62 -21.20 -10.74
C GLN A 18 -2.30 -20.40 -12.00
N CYS A 19 -3.35 -19.93 -12.68
CA CYS A 19 -3.18 -19.04 -13.82
C CYS A 19 -2.66 -17.66 -13.36
N ALA A 20 -1.52 -17.21 -13.90
CA ALA A 20 -1.00 -15.88 -13.60
C ALA A 20 -1.94 -14.73 -14.05
N SER A 21 -2.81 -14.98 -15.03
CA SER A 21 -3.70 -13.96 -15.57
C SER A 21 -5.02 -13.84 -14.82
N CYS A 22 -5.59 -14.94 -14.32
CA CYS A 22 -6.90 -14.92 -13.66
C CYS A 22 -6.90 -15.42 -12.20
N GLY A 23 -5.78 -15.94 -11.70
CA GLY A 23 -5.62 -16.43 -10.32
C GLY A 23 -6.39 -17.71 -10.00
N LYS A 24 -7.10 -18.31 -10.97
CA LYS A 24 -7.82 -19.57 -10.75
C LYS A 24 -6.86 -20.75 -10.74
N THR A 25 -7.13 -21.70 -9.83
CA THR A 25 -6.42 -22.98 -9.76
C THR A 25 -6.71 -23.81 -11.00
N MET A 26 -5.68 -24.35 -11.62
CA MET A 26 -5.82 -25.22 -12.78
C MET A 26 -6.38 -26.57 -12.35
N SER A 27 -7.28 -27.11 -13.17
CA SER A 27 -7.76 -28.47 -13.09
C SER A 27 -7.22 -29.29 -14.27
N ARG A 28 -7.12 -30.61 -14.09
CA ARG A 28 -6.68 -31.55 -15.12
C ARG A 28 -7.64 -32.72 -15.20
N ALA A 29 -7.70 -33.39 -16.35
CA ALA A 29 -8.43 -34.63 -16.48
C ALA A 29 -7.64 -35.79 -15.86
N CYS A 30 -8.32 -36.67 -15.14
CA CYS A 30 -7.73 -37.92 -14.66
C CYS A 30 -7.44 -38.85 -15.86
N PRO A 31 -6.24 -39.41 -16.01
CA PRO A 31 -5.93 -40.30 -17.13
C PRO A 31 -6.67 -41.64 -17.07
N ALA A 32 -7.17 -42.04 -15.90
CA ALA A 32 -7.89 -43.30 -15.71
C ALA A 32 -9.39 -43.20 -16.00
N CYS A 33 -10.05 -42.13 -15.53
CA CYS A 33 -11.51 -41.98 -15.64
C CYS A 33 -11.97 -40.72 -16.41
N ALA A 34 -11.05 -39.94 -16.96
CA ALA A 34 -11.30 -38.67 -17.66
C ALA A 34 -11.98 -37.56 -16.84
N GLU A 35 -12.21 -37.78 -15.54
CA GLU A 35 -12.90 -36.82 -14.69
C GLU A 35 -12.01 -35.63 -14.30
N THR A 36 -12.62 -34.46 -14.07
CA THR A 36 -11.89 -33.24 -13.74
C THR A 36 -11.44 -33.27 -12.27
N ILE A 37 -10.12 -33.24 -12.06
CA ILE A 37 -9.49 -33.25 -10.74
C ILE A 37 -8.58 -32.03 -10.56
N ALA A 38 -8.26 -31.70 -9.30
CA ALA A 38 -7.32 -30.63 -9.00
C ALA A 38 -5.92 -30.95 -9.56
N ALA A 39 -5.21 -29.95 -10.09
CA ALA A 39 -3.84 -30.13 -10.59
C ALA A 39 -2.89 -30.68 -9.51
N THR A 40 -3.14 -30.36 -8.24
CA THR A 40 -2.33 -30.79 -7.08
C THR A 40 -2.76 -32.13 -6.48
N SER A 41 -3.87 -32.73 -6.93
CA SER A 41 -4.32 -33.99 -6.32
C SER A 41 -3.43 -35.15 -6.73
N THR A 42 -2.94 -35.89 -5.74
CA THR A 42 -2.18 -37.14 -5.89
C THR A 42 -3.09 -38.36 -6.10
N THR A 43 -4.38 -38.22 -5.83
CA THR A 43 -5.35 -39.32 -5.87
C THR A 43 -6.66 -38.81 -6.46
N CYS A 44 -7.21 -39.55 -7.41
CA CYS A 44 -8.51 -39.21 -7.99
C CYS A 44 -9.62 -39.56 -6.99
N LYS A 45 -10.50 -38.59 -6.68
CA LYS A 45 -11.67 -38.82 -5.80
C LYS A 45 -12.74 -39.72 -6.43
N TYR A 46 -12.73 -39.88 -7.75
CA TYR A 46 -13.76 -40.60 -8.48
C TYR A 46 -13.40 -42.06 -8.74
N CYS A 47 -12.17 -42.34 -9.18
CA CYS A 47 -11.72 -43.72 -9.42
C CYS A 47 -10.76 -44.27 -8.37
N GLY A 48 -10.21 -43.44 -7.48
CA GLY A 48 -9.25 -43.88 -6.45
C GLY A 48 -7.82 -44.08 -6.94
N GLU A 49 -7.56 -43.97 -8.25
CA GLU A 49 -6.22 -44.15 -8.82
C GLU A 49 -5.24 -43.05 -8.39
N ALA A 50 -3.97 -43.45 -8.25
CA ALA A 50 -2.88 -42.52 -7.97
C ALA A 50 -2.55 -41.70 -9.23
N VAL A 51 -2.60 -40.38 -9.11
CA VAL A 51 -2.31 -39.46 -10.21
C VAL A 51 -0.98 -38.80 -9.91
N PRO A 52 -0.01 -38.82 -10.85
CA PRO A 52 1.30 -38.21 -10.60
C PRO A 52 1.11 -36.75 -10.23
N ALA A 53 1.53 -36.33 -9.03
CA ALA A 53 1.53 -34.92 -8.66
C ALA A 53 2.27 -34.17 -9.77
N LEU A 54 1.67 -33.09 -10.29
CA LEU A 54 2.45 -32.15 -11.08
C LEU A 54 3.64 -31.77 -10.22
N ARG A 55 4.84 -32.12 -10.68
CA ARG A 55 6.08 -31.80 -9.97
C ARG A 55 5.98 -30.34 -9.63
N GLU A 56 5.87 -30.06 -8.33
CA GLU A 56 6.03 -28.72 -7.79
C GLU A 56 7.26 -28.16 -8.51
N PRO A 57 7.16 -27.02 -9.22
CA PRO A 57 8.29 -26.47 -9.95
C PRO A 57 9.38 -26.39 -8.91
N ALA A 58 10.36 -27.29 -9.05
CA ALA A 58 11.30 -27.62 -8.00
C ALA A 58 11.78 -26.30 -7.47
N ALA A 59 11.40 -25.98 -6.22
CA ALA A 59 11.80 -24.76 -5.54
C ALA A 59 13.26 -24.62 -5.88
N THR A 60 13.56 -23.68 -6.78
CA THR A 60 14.86 -23.66 -7.42
C THR A 60 15.76 -23.45 -6.24
N LYS A 61 16.48 -24.50 -5.81
CA LYS A 61 17.63 -24.33 -4.95
C LYS A 61 18.43 -23.35 -5.76
N LEU A 62 18.39 -22.08 -5.33
CA LEU A 62 19.25 -21.06 -5.87
C LEU A 62 20.61 -21.74 -5.87
N PRO A 63 21.28 -21.90 -7.02
CA PRO A 63 22.66 -22.34 -6.96
C PRO A 63 23.34 -21.44 -5.94
N PRO A 64 24.26 -21.93 -5.09
CA PRO A 64 25.19 -21.05 -4.39
C PRO A 64 26.15 -20.45 -5.43
N GLY A 65 25.62 -19.86 -6.48
CA GLY A 65 26.30 -19.02 -7.42
C GLY A 65 26.08 -17.62 -6.87
N ILE A 66 27.17 -17.07 -6.34
CA ILE A 66 27.41 -15.64 -6.20
C ILE A 66 26.12 -14.82 -6.10
N VAL A 67 25.72 -14.52 -4.87
CA VAL A 67 24.99 -13.28 -4.61
C VAL A 67 25.85 -12.18 -5.24
N PHE A 68 25.49 -11.76 -6.46
CA PHE A 68 25.66 -10.38 -6.83
C PHE A 68 24.87 -9.67 -5.75
N LEU A 69 25.57 -9.05 -4.81
CA LEU A 69 24.98 -7.91 -4.12
C LEU A 69 24.52 -7.01 -5.25
N GLU A 70 23.21 -7.00 -5.47
CA GLU A 70 22.57 -5.97 -6.25
C GLU A 70 22.93 -4.69 -5.50
N GLU A 71 23.99 -4.05 -5.97
CA GLU A 71 24.48 -2.79 -5.46
C GLU A 71 23.31 -1.85 -5.67
N GLN A 72 22.54 -1.66 -4.60
CA GLN A 72 21.41 -0.76 -4.52
C GLN A 72 21.83 0.47 -5.29
N PRO A 73 21.16 0.82 -6.41
CA PRO A 73 21.48 2.04 -7.11
C PRO A 73 21.41 3.11 -6.04
N ARG A 74 22.55 3.75 -5.76
CA ARG A 74 22.61 4.92 -4.90
C ARG A 74 21.78 5.96 -5.61
N LYS A 75 20.46 5.92 -5.34
CA LYS A 75 19.49 6.88 -5.83
C LYS A 75 19.81 8.17 -5.10
N SER A 76 20.75 8.88 -5.70
CA SER A 76 20.84 10.32 -5.80
C SER A 76 20.41 11.10 -4.55
N CYS A 77 21.41 11.62 -3.84
CA CYS A 77 21.27 12.61 -2.79
C CYS A 77 20.68 13.98 -3.26
N CYS A 78 20.04 14.09 -4.43
CA CYS A 78 19.50 15.35 -4.93
C CYS A 78 18.02 15.63 -4.58
N GLY A 79 17.37 14.80 -3.76
CA GLY A 79 15.97 15.02 -3.35
C GLY A 79 15.75 15.87 -2.09
N ALA A 80 16.79 16.07 -1.26
CA ALA A 80 16.63 16.67 0.07
C ALA A 80 16.40 18.20 0.06
N GLY A 81 16.70 18.90 -1.04
CA GLY A 81 16.50 20.35 -1.14
C GLY A 81 15.04 20.77 -1.33
N ARG A 82 14.22 19.94 -2.00
CA ARG A 82 12.82 20.28 -2.30
C ARG A 82 11.88 20.02 -1.13
N SER A 83 12.17 19.02 -0.28
CA SER A 83 11.34 18.74 0.90
C SER A 83 11.50 19.82 1.97
N MET A 84 12.73 20.31 2.20
CA MET A 84 12.95 21.40 3.16
C MET A 84 12.27 22.71 2.73
N PHE A 85 12.27 23.03 1.44
CA PHE A 85 11.60 24.24 0.95
C PHE A 85 10.08 24.20 1.19
N TRP A 86 9.42 23.08 0.91
CA TRP A 86 7.99 22.93 1.18
C TRP A 86 7.64 22.93 2.67
N VAL A 87 8.45 22.30 3.51
CA VAL A 87 8.25 22.32 4.98
C VAL A 87 8.40 23.75 5.52
N LEU A 88 9.38 24.52 5.04
CA LEU A 88 9.58 25.91 5.46
C LEU A 88 8.43 26.82 5.00
N VAL A 89 7.95 26.66 3.76
CA VAL A 89 6.80 27.42 3.23
C VAL A 89 5.54 27.12 4.03
N LEU A 90 5.27 25.84 4.34
CA LEU A 90 4.11 25.45 5.16
C LEU A 90 4.20 26.00 6.59
N ALA A 91 5.39 25.98 7.19
CA ALA A 91 5.62 26.53 8.53
C ALA A 91 5.40 28.05 8.57
N LEU A 92 5.91 28.80 7.57
CA LEU A 92 5.70 30.25 7.48
C LEU A 92 4.23 30.61 7.26
N ALA A 93 3.55 29.91 6.34
CA ALA A 93 2.11 30.11 6.10
C ALA A 93 1.29 29.82 7.37
N GLY A 94 1.60 28.73 8.07
CA GLY A 94 0.98 28.40 9.36
C GLY A 94 1.24 29.47 10.43
N PHE A 95 2.46 30.00 10.51
CA PHE A 95 2.81 31.04 11.48
C PHE A 95 2.09 32.37 11.20
N CYS A 96 1.94 32.77 9.94
CA CYS A 96 1.16 33.95 9.56
C CYS A 96 -0.31 33.81 9.93
N ALA A 97 -0.93 32.66 9.63
CA ALA A 97 -2.31 32.38 10.02
C ALA A 97 -2.47 32.36 11.55
N TYR A 98 -1.53 31.74 12.28
CA TYR A 98 -1.53 31.70 13.73
C TYR A 98 -1.41 33.10 14.36
N SER A 99 -0.55 33.95 13.80
CA SER A 99 -0.35 35.33 14.27
C SER A 99 -1.60 36.19 14.12
N ALA A 100 -2.32 36.06 13.00
CA ALA A 100 -3.57 36.78 12.76
C ALA A 100 -4.68 36.36 13.73
N VAL A 101 -4.74 35.07 14.09
CA VAL A 101 -5.69 34.56 15.10
C VAL A 101 -5.31 35.06 16.49
N ARG A 102 -4.03 35.01 16.88
CA ARG A 102 -3.58 35.48 18.20
C ARG A 102 -3.71 37.00 18.37
N GLY A 103 -3.47 37.78 17.32
CA GLY A 103 -3.66 39.23 17.33
C GLY A 103 -5.10 39.65 17.63
N LYS A 104 -6.09 38.92 17.11
CA LYS A 104 -7.51 39.15 17.44
C LYS A 104 -7.84 38.84 18.90
N ILE A 105 -7.18 37.84 19.50
CA ILE A 105 -7.38 37.46 20.91
C ILE A 105 -6.77 38.52 21.85
N ALA A 106 -5.56 39.01 21.53
CA ALA A 106 -4.90 40.05 22.32
C ALA A 106 -5.64 41.39 22.28
N CYS A 107 -6.20 41.78 21.13
CA CYS A 107 -6.98 43.02 21.01
C CYS A 107 -8.29 42.96 21.79
N ARG A 108 -9.00 41.81 21.78
CA ARG A 108 -10.22 41.62 22.59
C ARG A 108 -9.94 41.75 24.10
N GLN A 109 -8.83 41.21 24.59
CA GLN A 109 -8.49 41.32 26.02
C GLN A 109 -8.21 42.76 26.49
N MET A 110 -7.62 43.60 25.64
CA MET A 110 -7.40 45.03 25.96
C MET A 110 -8.70 45.83 26.00
N GLN A 111 -9.64 45.56 25.08
CA GLN A 111 -10.93 46.25 25.04
C GLN A 111 -11.81 45.93 26.25
N GLU A 112 -11.77 44.68 26.75
CA GLU A 112 -12.53 44.27 27.93
C GLU A 112 -11.99 44.92 29.22
N ARG A 113 -10.66 45.13 29.33
CA ARG A 113 -10.06 45.88 30.44
C ARG A 113 -10.46 47.37 30.46
N GLN A 114 -10.64 47.98 29.29
CA GLN A 114 -11.03 49.40 29.22
C GLN A 114 -12.51 49.62 29.59
N HIS A 115 -13.40 48.66 29.28
CA HIS A 115 -14.81 48.76 29.66
C HIS A 115 -15.05 48.60 31.18
N ILE A 116 -14.19 47.88 31.89
CA ILE A 116 -14.30 47.67 33.34
C ILE A 116 -13.69 48.83 34.14
N SER A 117 -12.83 49.65 33.53
CA SER A 117 -12.10 50.73 34.20
C SER A 117 -12.71 52.13 34.00
N ALA A 118 -13.95 52.25 33.53
CA ALA A 118 -14.67 53.52 33.63
C ALA A 118 -15.16 53.71 35.09
N PRO A 119 -14.54 54.62 35.88
CA PRO A 119 -15.07 54.94 37.19
C PRO A 119 -16.43 55.62 37.01
N ALA A 120 -17.45 55.12 37.72
CA ALA A 120 -18.71 55.82 37.88
C ALA A 120 -18.42 57.17 38.55
N THR A 121 -18.30 58.24 37.77
CA THR A 121 -18.34 59.60 38.27
C THR A 121 -19.75 59.85 38.80
N THR A 122 -19.93 59.73 40.10
CA THR A 122 -21.14 60.16 40.79
C THR A 122 -21.26 61.68 40.64
N PRO A 123 -22.40 62.20 40.16
CA PRO A 123 -22.67 63.63 40.24
C PRO A 123 -22.92 63.98 41.71
N LYS A 124 -21.98 64.72 42.29
CA LYS A 124 -22.20 65.54 43.47
C LYS A 124 -22.78 66.88 43.02
N ASP A 125 -23.49 67.52 43.93
CA ASP A 125 -24.01 68.89 43.88
C ASP A 125 -25.37 68.98 43.14
N PHE A 126 -26.48 69.32 43.79
CA PHE A 126 -26.72 70.45 44.68
C PHE A 126 -27.88 70.19 45.67
#